data_AF-X1K3R5-F1
#
_entry.id   AF-X1K3R5-F1
#
_cell.length_a   1.000
_cell.length_b   1.000
_cell.length_c   1.000
_cell.angle_alpha   90.00
_cell.angle_beta   90.00
_cell.angle_gamma   90.00
#
_symmetry.space_group_name_H-M   'P 1'
#
loop_
_entity.id
_entity.type
_entity.pdbx_description
1 polymer ?
#
loop_
_entity_poly.entity_id
_entity_poly.type
_entity_poly.pdbx_seq_one_letter_code
_entity_poly.pdbx_strand_id
1 'polypeptide(L)'
;IFKFHFPAPPPEPPPPMVKYLIGTSDNRTIQSNHILWPSCYGGSALVILGVHGAPWYELRSQAALTVSFWCMRAFLYFPPLNLPATAKILGATMQFYYTFTEKTSSPGFPYIYLMRSYWGPPVYTGMWGFENSESEALGQIHLDNITPGQYNDIVLNQSGLDFLENTAINRFCVRAETDAKNLSPRLGNNEARYHSEQKGAGFFPMLKVSYYPA
;
A
#
# COMPACT_ATOMS: atom_id res chain seq x y z
N ILE A 1 52.70 -36.97 -9.73
CA ILE A 1 51.28 -36.54 -9.78
C ILE A 1 51.06 -35.57 -8.62
N PHE A 2 50.73 -34.31 -8.90
CA PHE A 2 50.40 -33.35 -7.83
C PHE A 2 48.93 -33.53 -7.43
N LYS A 3 48.67 -33.76 -6.14
CA LYS A 3 47.31 -33.76 -5.58
C LYS A 3 46.94 -32.34 -5.15
N PHE A 4 46.29 -31.59 -6.03
CA PHE A 4 45.66 -30.32 -5.63
C PHE A 4 44.52 -30.61 -4.65
N HIS A 5 44.69 -30.18 -3.40
CA HIS A 5 43.54 -29.98 -2.51
C HIS A 5 42.90 -28.66 -2.89
N PHE A 6 41.78 -28.75 -3.61
CA PHE A 6 40.81 -27.67 -3.59
C PHE A 6 40.19 -27.65 -2.18
N PRO A 7 40.05 -26.49 -1.51
CA PRO A 7 39.22 -26.42 -0.32
C PRO A 7 37.81 -26.87 -0.66
N ALA A 8 37.10 -27.45 0.30
CA ALA A 8 35.69 -27.76 0.11
C ALA A 8 34.94 -26.47 -0.31
N PRO A 9 33.96 -26.54 -1.23
CA PRO A 9 33.12 -25.40 -1.54
C PRO A 9 32.56 -24.79 -0.25
N PRO A 10 32.46 -23.45 -0.14
CA PRO A 10 31.77 -22.82 0.98
C PRO A 10 30.39 -23.44 1.14
N PRO A 11 29.94 -23.77 2.37
CA PRO A 11 28.61 -24.33 2.56
C PRO A 11 27.56 -23.36 2.00
N GLU A 12 26.56 -23.90 1.30
CA GLU A 12 25.49 -23.09 0.74
C GLU A 12 24.77 -22.32 1.86
N PRO A 13 24.42 -21.04 1.64
CA PRO A 13 23.71 -20.26 2.65
C PRO A 13 22.34 -20.90 2.94
N PRO A 14 21.84 -20.81 4.19
CA PRO A 14 20.51 -21.33 4.51
C PRO A 14 19.45 -20.63 3.65
N PRO A 15 18.36 -21.33 3.26
CA PRO A 15 17.32 -20.74 2.41
C PRO A 15 16.63 -19.56 3.13
N PRO A 16 16.12 -18.56 2.37
CA PRO A 16 15.42 -17.42 2.96
C PRO A 16 14.25 -17.82 3.85
N MET A 17 14.16 -17.22 5.03
CA MET A 17 12.98 -17.28 5.89
C MET A 17 11.93 -16.27 5.41
N VAL A 18 10.65 -16.60 5.60
CA VAL A 18 9.53 -15.70 5.28
C VAL A 18 8.71 -15.45 6.54
N LYS A 19 8.45 -14.17 6.83
CA LYS A 19 7.53 -13.72 7.88
C LYS A 19 6.33 -13.04 7.23
N TYR A 20 5.14 -13.35 7.72
CA TYR A 20 3.90 -12.65 7.37
C TYR A 20 3.43 -11.84 8.56
N LEU A 21 3.20 -10.55 8.37
CA LEU A 21 2.48 -9.70 9.32
C LEU A 21 1.08 -9.44 8.78
N ILE A 22 0.08 -9.59 9.65
CA ILE A 22 -1.31 -9.25 9.34
C ILE A 22 -1.56 -7.80 9.73
N GLY A 23 -2.32 -7.06 8.92
CA GLY A 23 -2.72 -5.68 9.23
C GLY A 23 -3.54 -5.59 10.51
N THR A 24 -3.43 -4.49 11.26
CA THR A 24 -4.15 -4.35 12.53
C THR A 24 -5.65 -4.12 12.33
N SER A 25 -6.42 -4.34 13.39
CA SER A 25 -7.83 -3.91 13.49
C SER A 25 -8.03 -2.40 13.36
N ASP A 26 -6.96 -1.59 13.42
CA ASP A 26 -7.00 -0.13 13.39
C ASP A 26 -6.66 0.50 12.02
N ASN A 27 -6.51 -0.32 11.00
CA ASN A 27 -6.52 0.13 9.61
C ASN A 27 -7.88 0.80 9.27
N ARG A 28 -7.85 1.92 8.53
CA ARG A 28 -9.06 2.68 8.10
C ARG A 28 -8.88 3.26 6.70
N THR A 29 -9.99 3.60 6.07
CA THR A 29 -9.98 4.52 4.92
C THR A 29 -10.34 5.93 5.41
N ILE A 30 -9.68 6.96 4.88
CA ILE A 30 -10.24 8.32 4.87
C ILE A 30 -10.72 8.61 3.45
N GLN A 31 -11.90 9.23 3.31
CA GLN A 31 -12.47 9.72 2.05
C GLN A 31 -12.59 11.25 2.08
N SER A 32 -12.35 11.91 0.94
CA SER A 32 -12.81 13.28 0.66
C SER A 32 -14.10 13.28 -0.19
N ASN A 33 -14.92 14.32 -0.01
CA ASN A 33 -16.22 14.44 -0.67
C ASN A 33 -16.16 15.20 -2.01
N HIS A 34 -17.23 15.04 -2.79
CA HIS A 34 -17.48 15.58 -4.14
C HIS A 34 -17.19 17.11 -4.29
N ILE A 35 -15.96 17.49 -4.64
CA ILE A 35 -15.47 18.88 -4.69
C ILE A 35 -14.36 19.10 -5.74
N LEU A 36 -13.97 20.36 -6.00
CA LEU A 36 -12.86 20.72 -6.89
C LEU A 36 -11.53 20.05 -6.48
N TRP A 37 -10.68 19.68 -7.46
CA TRP A 37 -9.44 18.92 -7.20
C TRP A 37 -8.54 19.49 -6.08
N PRO A 38 -8.22 20.80 -6.02
CA PRO A 38 -7.35 21.34 -4.95
C PRO A 38 -7.95 21.16 -3.55
N SER A 39 -9.26 21.29 -3.42
CA SER A 39 -9.99 21.07 -2.17
C SER A 39 -10.09 19.57 -1.82
N CYS A 40 -10.24 18.71 -2.85
CA CYS A 40 -10.25 17.26 -2.72
C CYS A 40 -8.90 16.72 -2.23
N TYR A 41 -7.81 17.08 -2.90
CA TYR A 41 -6.43 16.76 -2.53
C TYR A 41 -6.01 17.41 -1.19
N GLY A 42 -6.46 18.63 -0.94
CA GLY A 42 -6.20 19.36 0.31
C GLY A 42 -6.92 18.80 1.54
N GLY A 43 -7.87 17.88 1.37
CA GLY A 43 -8.59 17.24 2.49
C GLY A 43 -9.81 18.03 2.97
N SER A 44 -10.63 18.52 2.05
CA SER A 44 -11.90 19.16 2.37
C SER A 44 -13.01 18.14 2.64
N ALA A 45 -13.86 18.42 3.62
CA ALA A 45 -15.05 17.62 3.97
C ALA A 45 -14.74 16.11 4.13
N LEU A 46 -13.67 15.80 4.87
CA LEU A 46 -13.21 14.42 5.09
C LEU A 46 -14.14 13.61 5.99
N VAL A 47 -14.27 12.32 5.67
CA VAL A 47 -14.93 11.30 6.51
C VAL A 47 -14.01 10.09 6.67
N ILE A 48 -14.10 9.40 7.81
CA ILE A 48 -13.40 8.13 8.06
C ILE A 48 -14.36 7.01 7.72
N LEU A 49 -14.03 6.16 6.74
CA LEU A 49 -14.89 5.05 6.35
C LEU A 49 -14.47 3.78 7.10
N GLY A 50 -15.46 3.22 7.81
CA GLY A 50 -15.43 1.86 8.32
C GLY A 50 -14.47 1.59 9.48
N VAL A 51 -14.76 0.49 10.16
CA VAL A 51 -13.77 -0.36 10.83
C VAL A 51 -13.66 -1.66 10.01
N HIS A 52 -12.70 -2.54 10.32
CA HIS A 52 -12.46 -3.78 9.56
C HIS A 52 -13.70 -4.69 9.35
N GLY A 53 -14.80 -4.52 10.10
CA GLY A 53 -16.07 -5.21 9.82
C GLY A 53 -16.78 -4.78 8.52
N ALA A 54 -16.49 -3.59 7.98
CA ALA A 54 -17.08 -3.08 6.73
C ALA A 54 -16.22 -1.97 6.06
N PRO A 55 -14.96 -2.22 5.69
CA PRO A 55 -14.12 -1.24 5.02
C PRO A 55 -14.51 -1.11 3.54
N TRP A 56 -15.14 0.00 3.18
CA TRP A 56 -15.21 0.44 1.78
C TRP A 56 -13.88 1.15 1.49
N TYR A 57 -12.91 0.41 0.94
CA TYR A 57 -11.87 1.02 0.12
C TYR A 57 -12.49 1.23 -1.25
N GLU A 58 -12.77 2.46 -1.66
CA GLU A 58 -13.32 2.74 -2.99
C GLU A 58 -12.43 3.85 -3.61
N LEU A 59 -11.34 3.48 -4.29
CA LEU A 59 -10.47 4.51 -4.86
C LEU A 59 -11.16 5.29 -5.99
N ARG A 60 -10.86 6.59 -6.04
CA ARG A 60 -11.77 7.57 -6.61
C ARG A 60 -11.06 8.60 -7.46
N SER A 61 -11.77 8.94 -8.53
CA SER A 61 -11.53 10.07 -9.41
C SER A 61 -12.71 10.12 -10.38
N GLN A 62 -13.44 11.22 -10.43
CA GLN A 62 -14.53 11.45 -11.38
C GLN A 62 -14.56 12.93 -11.78
N ALA A 63 -15.34 13.22 -12.82
CA ALA A 63 -15.93 14.53 -13.06
C ALA A 63 -17.33 14.30 -13.66
N ALA A 64 -18.34 14.24 -12.79
CA ALA A 64 -19.71 13.85 -13.15
C ALA A 64 -20.45 15.00 -13.88
N LEU A 65 -20.16 15.18 -15.18
CA LEU A 65 -20.61 16.29 -16.05
C LEU A 65 -20.27 17.71 -15.53
N THR A 66 -19.59 17.78 -14.39
CA THR A 66 -19.15 18.95 -13.63
C THR A 66 -17.86 18.57 -12.90
N VAL A 67 -17.07 19.57 -12.48
CA VAL A 67 -15.72 19.41 -11.90
C VAL A 67 -15.74 18.92 -10.43
N SER A 68 -16.36 17.76 -10.20
CA SER A 68 -16.55 17.14 -8.90
C SER A 68 -15.69 15.89 -8.74
N PHE A 69 -14.62 16.02 -7.95
CA PHE A 69 -13.66 14.98 -7.62
C PHE A 69 -13.89 14.47 -6.20
N TRP A 70 -13.36 13.30 -5.93
CA TRP A 70 -13.42 12.58 -4.66
C TRP A 70 -12.12 11.74 -4.61
N CYS A 71 -11.55 11.51 -3.42
CA CYS A 71 -10.34 10.73 -3.21
C CYS A 71 -10.50 9.82 -1.99
N MET A 72 -9.73 8.73 -1.93
CA MET A 72 -9.59 7.92 -0.72
C MET A 72 -8.14 7.57 -0.45
N ARG A 73 -7.83 7.32 0.83
CA ARG A 73 -6.51 6.87 1.31
C ARG A 73 -6.68 5.77 2.34
N ALA A 74 -6.02 4.62 2.13
CA ALA A 74 -6.04 3.51 3.07
C ALA A 74 -4.83 3.57 4.00
N PHE A 75 -5.07 3.77 5.29
CA PHE A 75 -4.04 3.82 6.32
C PHE A 75 -3.86 2.42 6.89
N LEU A 76 -2.63 1.90 6.80
CA LEU A 76 -2.30 0.52 7.12
C LEU A 76 -1.22 0.45 8.17
N TYR A 77 -1.48 -0.35 9.19
CA TYR A 77 -0.57 -0.59 10.30
C TYR A 77 -0.28 -2.08 10.38
N PHE A 78 0.99 -2.39 10.57
CA PHE A 78 1.48 -3.73 10.86
C PHE A 78 2.32 -3.68 12.12
N PRO A 79 2.30 -4.74 12.96
CA PRO A 79 3.17 -4.82 14.13
C PRO A 79 4.66 -4.70 13.73
N PRO A 80 5.59 -4.51 14.69
CA PRO A 80 7.01 -4.50 14.38
C PRO A 80 7.46 -5.83 13.77
N LEU A 81 8.45 -5.81 12.88
CA LEU A 81 8.92 -7.05 12.23
C LEU A 81 9.42 -8.08 13.24
N ASN A 82 9.96 -7.68 14.41
CA ASN A 82 10.45 -8.57 15.46
C ASN A 82 11.34 -9.70 14.90
N LEU A 83 12.35 -9.31 14.11
CA LEU A 83 13.42 -10.16 13.60
C LEU A 83 14.65 -10.04 14.51
N PRO A 84 15.56 -11.03 14.51
CA PRO A 84 16.89 -10.89 15.13
C PRO A 84 17.59 -9.61 14.67
N ALA A 85 18.33 -8.94 15.55
CA ALA A 85 19.01 -7.68 15.23
C ALA A 85 20.09 -7.81 14.13
N THR A 86 20.50 -9.04 13.83
CA THR A 86 21.46 -9.40 12.76
C THR A 86 20.78 -9.83 11.46
N ALA A 87 19.45 -9.94 11.42
CA ALA A 87 18.72 -10.47 10.27
C ALA A 87 18.79 -9.52 9.06
N LYS A 88 19.13 -10.07 7.89
CA LYS A 88 19.19 -9.30 6.65
C LYS A 88 17.88 -9.45 5.87
N ILE A 89 17.09 -8.38 5.77
CA ILE A 89 15.94 -8.31 4.86
C ILE A 89 16.46 -8.41 3.41
N LEU A 90 15.78 -9.24 2.60
CA LEU A 90 16.09 -9.49 1.20
C LEU A 90 15.06 -8.86 0.25
N GLY A 91 13.84 -8.66 0.74
CA GLY A 91 12.73 -8.09 -0.01
C GLY A 91 11.44 -8.24 0.77
N ALA A 92 10.45 -7.43 0.44
CA ALA A 92 9.16 -7.44 1.08
C ALA A 92 8.04 -7.10 0.08
N THR A 93 6.84 -7.56 0.39
CA THR A 93 5.68 -7.48 -0.50
C THR A 93 4.44 -7.19 0.34
N MET A 94 3.73 -6.13 -0.01
CA MET A 94 2.41 -5.82 0.53
C MET A 94 1.34 -6.54 -0.30
N GLN A 95 0.58 -7.41 0.32
CA GLN A 95 -0.44 -8.23 -0.32
C GLN A 95 -1.83 -7.72 0.06
N PHE A 96 -2.66 -7.43 -0.93
CA PHE A 96 -4.07 -7.03 -0.72
C PHE A 96 -5.01 -7.99 -1.45
N TYR A 97 -6.14 -8.32 -0.82
CA TYR A 97 -7.21 -9.07 -1.47
C TYR A 97 -8.14 -8.09 -2.22
N TYR A 98 -8.14 -8.13 -3.55
CA TYR A 98 -8.94 -7.22 -4.38
C TYR A 98 -10.28 -7.89 -4.70
N THR A 99 -11.42 -7.26 -4.39
CA THR A 99 -12.75 -7.81 -4.73
C THR A 99 -13.28 -7.32 -6.07
N PHE A 100 -12.90 -6.11 -6.49
CA PHE A 100 -13.28 -5.53 -7.77
C PHE A 100 -12.27 -4.45 -8.21
N THR A 101 -12.09 -4.32 -9.53
CA THR A 101 -11.21 -3.31 -10.15
C THR A 101 -11.91 -2.72 -11.38
N GLU A 102 -11.89 -1.40 -11.55
CA GLU A 102 -12.52 -0.69 -12.66
C GLU A 102 -11.65 0.47 -13.13
N LYS A 103 -11.54 0.63 -14.46
CA LYS A 103 -10.66 1.60 -15.14
C LYS A 103 -11.44 2.27 -16.26
N THR A 104 -12.19 3.33 -15.98
CA THR A 104 -13.33 3.72 -16.84
C THR A 104 -12.98 4.37 -18.18
N SER A 105 -11.84 5.07 -18.32
CA SER A 105 -11.06 5.26 -19.57
C SER A 105 -9.94 6.31 -19.46
N SER A 106 -8.75 5.95 -18.94
CA SER A 106 -7.53 6.66 -19.34
C SER A 106 -6.26 5.81 -19.15
N PRO A 107 -5.31 5.82 -20.10
CA PRO A 107 -3.98 5.23 -19.89
C PRO A 107 -3.07 6.13 -19.02
N GLY A 108 -3.52 7.34 -18.64
CA GLY A 108 -2.64 8.36 -18.04
C GLY A 108 -2.15 8.05 -16.63
N PHE A 109 -2.96 7.43 -15.78
CA PHE A 109 -2.66 7.22 -14.36
C PHE A 109 -3.07 5.81 -13.87
N PRO A 110 -2.44 4.74 -14.36
CA PRO A 110 -2.90 3.37 -14.17
C PRO A 110 -2.32 2.66 -12.93
N TYR A 111 -1.71 3.37 -11.97
CA TYR A 111 -1.08 2.74 -10.80
C TYR A 111 -1.80 2.99 -9.47
N ILE A 112 -1.75 1.96 -8.61
CA ILE A 112 -1.98 2.07 -7.16
C ILE A 112 -0.62 2.14 -6.46
N TYR A 113 -0.43 3.15 -5.62
CA TYR A 113 0.83 3.45 -4.95
C TYR A 113 0.73 3.11 -3.45
N LEU A 114 1.79 2.48 -2.94
CA LEU A 114 2.04 2.30 -1.52
C LEU A 114 3.03 3.38 -1.08
N MET A 115 2.56 4.35 -0.31
CA MET A 115 3.38 5.42 0.26
C MET A 115 3.72 5.12 1.73
N ARG A 116 4.67 5.87 2.27
CA ARG A 116 4.87 6.02 3.71
C ARG A 116 3.60 6.60 4.36
N SER A 117 3.38 6.33 5.65
CA SER A 117 2.59 7.20 6.53
C SER A 117 3.36 7.47 7.83
N TYR A 118 3.22 8.66 8.39
CA TYR A 118 3.88 9.03 9.65
C TYR A 118 3.06 8.63 10.88
N TRP A 119 1.74 8.58 10.75
CA TRP A 119 0.83 8.56 11.88
C TRP A 119 0.52 7.14 12.37
N GLY A 120 0.55 6.93 13.68
CA GLY A 120 0.08 5.68 14.29
C GLY A 120 -1.44 5.67 14.50
N PRO A 121 -2.04 4.51 14.81
CA PRO A 121 -3.45 4.42 15.14
C PRO A 121 -3.79 5.18 16.44
N PRO A 122 -5.05 5.66 16.61
CA PRO A 122 -6.16 5.55 15.68
C PRO A 122 -6.12 6.60 14.56
N VAL A 123 -6.56 6.22 13.35
CA VAL A 123 -6.64 7.12 12.20
C VAL A 123 -7.65 8.25 12.46
N TYR A 124 -7.29 9.49 12.11
CA TYR A 124 -8.20 10.65 12.14
C TYR A 124 -8.01 11.56 10.91
N THR A 125 -9.04 12.35 10.58
CA THR A 125 -9.09 13.17 9.34
C THR A 125 -7.90 14.11 9.15
N GLY A 126 -7.42 14.73 10.24
CA GLY A 126 -6.26 15.62 10.25
C GLY A 126 -4.95 15.00 9.76
N MET A 127 -4.82 13.66 9.71
CA MET A 127 -3.64 13.00 9.13
C MET A 127 -3.49 13.30 7.63
N TRP A 128 -4.59 13.50 6.91
CA TRP A 128 -4.63 13.65 5.46
C TRP A 128 -3.67 14.71 4.92
N GLY A 129 -3.60 15.88 5.57
CA GLY A 129 -2.75 16.98 5.12
C GLY A 129 -1.25 16.68 5.20
N PHE A 130 -0.83 15.75 6.06
CA PHE A 130 0.57 15.35 6.20
C PHE A 130 1.00 14.36 5.13
N GLU A 131 0.12 13.43 4.74
CA GLU A 131 0.39 12.49 3.64
C GLU A 131 0.61 13.22 2.29
N ASN A 132 0.26 14.51 2.19
CA ASN A 132 0.55 15.36 1.03
C ASN A 132 2.03 15.77 0.90
N SER A 133 2.89 15.53 1.91
CA SER A 133 4.35 15.69 1.75
C SER A 133 5.00 14.50 1.04
N GLU A 134 4.39 13.32 1.12
CA GLU A 134 4.98 12.09 0.62
C GLU A 134 4.79 11.97 -0.88
N SER A 135 5.88 12.14 -1.62
CA SER A 135 5.99 11.99 -3.07
C SER A 135 6.70 10.69 -3.49
N GLU A 136 7.40 10.02 -2.57
CA GLU A 136 8.10 8.76 -2.84
C GLU A 136 7.16 7.56 -2.64
N ALA A 137 6.95 6.80 -3.73
CA ALA A 137 6.27 5.52 -3.67
C ALA A 137 7.26 4.45 -3.15
N LEU A 138 6.89 3.79 -2.06
CA LEU A 138 7.61 2.63 -1.50
C LEU A 138 7.35 1.35 -2.32
N GLY A 139 6.27 1.33 -3.10
CA GLY A 139 5.94 0.27 -4.06
C GLY A 139 4.74 0.69 -4.92
N GLN A 140 4.55 0.05 -6.08
CA GLN A 140 3.41 0.31 -6.96
C GLN A 140 2.93 -0.96 -7.68
N ILE A 141 1.63 -1.04 -7.97
CA ILE A 141 1.03 -2.06 -8.85
C ILE A 141 0.20 -1.38 -9.94
N HIS A 142 0.31 -1.90 -11.16
CA HIS A 142 -0.49 -1.45 -12.30
C HIS A 142 -1.89 -2.07 -12.22
N LEU A 143 -2.95 -1.29 -12.48
CA LEU A 143 -4.34 -1.75 -12.38
C LEU A 143 -4.62 -3.00 -13.23
N ASP A 144 -3.99 -3.10 -14.40
CA ASP A 144 -4.20 -4.21 -15.34
C ASP A 144 -3.47 -5.50 -14.90
N ASN A 145 -2.64 -5.42 -13.85
CA ASN A 145 -2.01 -6.57 -13.20
C ASN A 145 -2.82 -7.06 -11.98
N ILE A 146 -3.95 -6.41 -11.64
CA ILE A 146 -4.80 -6.79 -10.51
C ILE A 146 -5.85 -7.79 -11.00
N THR A 147 -5.82 -9.01 -10.45
CA THR A 147 -6.87 -10.00 -10.61
C THR A 147 -7.83 -9.94 -9.42
N PRO A 148 -9.12 -9.58 -9.61
CA PRO A 148 -10.12 -9.65 -8.55
C PRO A 148 -10.35 -11.09 -8.05
N GLY A 149 -10.78 -11.24 -6.80
CA GLY A 149 -11.03 -12.52 -6.15
C GLY A 149 -9.78 -13.19 -5.54
N GLN A 150 -8.62 -12.55 -5.58
CA GLN A 150 -7.38 -13.07 -4.99
C GLN A 150 -6.50 -11.97 -4.35
N TYR A 151 -5.48 -12.41 -3.62
CA TYR A 151 -4.39 -11.54 -3.19
C TYR A 151 -3.53 -11.14 -4.40
N ASN A 152 -3.17 -9.86 -4.49
CA ASN A 152 -2.22 -9.34 -5.47
C ASN A 152 -1.13 -8.54 -4.76
N ASP A 153 0.08 -8.58 -5.34
CA ASP A 153 1.34 -8.27 -4.67
C ASP A 153 1.92 -6.92 -5.12
N ILE A 154 2.07 -5.98 -4.17
CA ILE A 154 2.86 -4.76 -4.34
C ILE A 154 4.25 -5.02 -3.75
N VAL A 155 5.25 -5.24 -4.59
CA VAL A 155 6.64 -5.41 -4.15
C VAL A 155 7.19 -4.05 -3.69
N LEU A 156 7.86 -4.04 -2.52
CA LEU A 156 8.53 -2.86 -1.98
C LEU A 156 9.88 -2.65 -2.70
N ASN A 157 10.17 -1.40 -3.08
CA ASN A 157 11.47 -0.98 -3.59
C ASN A 157 12.46 -0.71 -2.43
N GLN A 158 13.70 -0.29 -2.74
CA GLN A 158 14.73 -0.08 -1.72
C GLN A 158 14.28 0.87 -0.61
N SER A 159 13.73 2.05 -0.94
CA SER A 159 13.19 3.01 0.03
C SER A 159 12.07 2.40 0.88
N GLY A 160 11.25 1.52 0.28
CA GLY A 160 10.24 0.72 0.97
C GLY A 160 10.79 -0.38 1.89
N LEU A 161 12.00 -0.89 1.65
CA LEU A 161 12.71 -1.81 2.56
C LEU A 161 13.43 -1.06 3.68
N ASP A 162 14.05 0.08 3.36
CA ASP A 162 14.77 0.92 4.33
C ASP A 162 13.83 1.58 5.34
N PHE A 163 12.54 1.72 5.00
CA PHE A 163 11.48 2.17 5.90
C PHE A 163 10.92 1.05 6.82
N LEU A 164 11.34 -0.21 6.68
CA LEU A 164 10.78 -1.30 7.49
C LEU A 164 11.27 -1.29 8.95
N GLU A 165 10.33 -1.05 9.86
CA GLU A 165 10.54 -0.93 11.30
C GLU A 165 10.62 -2.31 11.97
N ASN A 166 11.79 -2.66 12.52
CA ASN A 166 11.96 -3.92 13.24
C ASN A 166 11.33 -3.88 14.65
N THR A 167 11.36 -2.72 15.30
CA THR A 167 10.91 -2.51 16.70
C THR A 167 9.71 -1.58 16.86
N ALA A 168 9.31 -0.85 15.81
CA ALA A 168 8.13 0.03 15.82
C ALA A 168 7.03 -0.44 14.83
N ILE A 169 5.84 0.14 14.93
CA ILE A 169 4.72 -0.12 14.00
C ILE A 169 5.08 0.37 12.60
N ASN A 170 5.00 -0.53 11.63
CA ASN A 170 5.16 -0.25 10.20
C ASN A 170 3.88 0.44 9.67
N ARG A 171 4.01 1.57 8.97
CA ARG A 171 2.91 2.51 8.67
C ARG A 171 2.88 2.89 7.19
N PHE A 172 1.82 2.53 6.47
CA PHE A 172 1.69 2.80 5.04
C PHE A 172 0.39 3.52 4.69
N CYS A 173 0.41 4.27 3.58
CA CYS A 173 -0.74 4.96 3.01
C CYS A 173 -0.92 4.50 1.56
N VAL A 174 -2.01 3.80 1.24
CA VAL A 174 -2.33 3.41 -0.15
C VAL A 174 -3.12 4.51 -0.82
N ARG A 175 -2.66 4.94 -2.00
CA ARG A 175 -3.19 6.07 -2.75
C ARG A 175 -3.30 5.71 -4.23
N ALA A 176 -4.26 6.29 -4.94
CA ALA A 176 -4.24 6.27 -6.41
C ALA A 176 -3.11 7.19 -6.92
N GLU A 177 -2.54 6.90 -8.07
CA GLU A 177 -1.45 7.69 -8.66
C GLU A 177 -1.78 9.19 -8.83
N THR A 178 -3.02 9.52 -9.20
CA THR A 178 -3.50 10.90 -9.29
C THR A 178 -3.41 11.64 -7.96
N ASP A 179 -3.81 10.99 -6.88
CA ASP A 179 -3.69 11.51 -5.53
C ASP A 179 -2.22 11.58 -5.09
N ALA A 180 -1.47 10.49 -5.18
CA ALA A 180 -0.05 10.44 -4.78
C ALA A 180 0.83 11.49 -5.47
N LYS A 181 0.55 11.82 -6.75
CA LYS A 181 1.32 12.81 -7.53
C LYS A 181 0.67 14.20 -7.59
N ASN A 182 -0.47 14.43 -6.92
CA ASN A 182 -1.29 15.64 -7.05
C ASN A 182 -1.64 16.01 -8.50
N LEU A 183 -1.94 15.00 -9.33
CA LEU A 183 -2.28 15.17 -10.74
C LEU A 183 -3.80 15.15 -10.89
N SER A 184 -4.38 16.34 -11.12
CA SER A 184 -5.81 16.49 -11.38
C SER A 184 -6.27 15.53 -12.49
N PRO A 185 -7.24 14.65 -12.22
CA PRO A 185 -7.77 13.75 -13.24
C PRO A 185 -8.37 14.52 -14.42
N ARG A 186 -8.33 13.92 -15.61
CA ARG A 186 -8.97 14.48 -16.80
C ARG A 186 -10.49 14.33 -16.70
N LEU A 187 -11.22 15.27 -17.28
CA LEU A 187 -12.68 15.22 -17.39
C LEU A 187 -13.10 14.11 -18.36
N GLY A 188 -14.20 13.41 -18.06
CA GLY A 188 -14.73 12.33 -18.91
C GLY A 188 -14.07 10.97 -18.67
N ASN A 189 -14.32 10.38 -17.49
CA ASN A 189 -14.04 8.99 -17.13
C ASN A 189 -12.57 8.64 -16.80
N ASN A 190 -11.95 9.35 -15.85
CA ASN A 190 -10.67 8.95 -15.24
C ASN A 190 -10.87 8.15 -13.92
N GLU A 191 -11.82 7.22 -13.85
CA GLU A 191 -12.08 6.49 -12.60
C GLU A 191 -11.23 5.23 -12.49
N ALA A 192 -10.57 5.08 -11.34
CA ALA A 192 -9.78 3.92 -10.94
C ALA A 192 -10.39 3.32 -9.67
N ARG A 193 -11.53 2.63 -9.79
CA ARG A 193 -12.16 1.98 -8.62
C ARG A 193 -11.36 0.73 -8.26
N TYR A 194 -10.52 0.85 -7.24
CA TYR A 194 -10.17 -0.29 -6.40
C TYR A 194 -11.29 -0.50 -5.39
N HIS A 195 -11.85 -1.72 -5.32
CA HIS A 195 -12.64 -2.17 -4.18
C HIS A 195 -12.02 -3.42 -3.54
N SER A 196 -11.98 -3.42 -2.21
CA SER A 196 -11.58 -4.56 -1.38
C SER A 196 -12.54 -4.68 -0.20
N GLU A 197 -13.49 -5.61 -0.31
CA GLU A 197 -14.33 -5.97 0.83
C GLU A 197 -13.54 -6.89 1.76
N GLN A 198 -12.73 -6.33 2.67
CA GLN A 198 -11.96 -7.10 3.66
C GLN A 198 -12.86 -7.62 4.79
N LYS A 199 -13.90 -8.39 4.43
CA LYS A 199 -14.97 -8.87 5.33
C LYS A 199 -14.52 -10.12 6.08
N GLY A 200 -13.61 -9.93 7.03
CA GLY A 200 -13.16 -10.97 7.98
C GLY A 200 -11.69 -11.37 7.81
N ALA A 201 -11.19 -12.14 8.77
CA ALA A 201 -9.76 -12.30 9.00
C ALA A 201 -8.95 -12.98 7.86
N GLY A 202 -9.62 -13.64 6.90
CA GLY A 202 -8.97 -14.18 5.70
C GLY A 202 -8.61 -13.14 4.64
N PHE A 203 -9.06 -11.89 4.79
CA PHE A 203 -8.95 -10.82 3.79
C PHE A 203 -8.17 -9.58 4.26
N PHE A 204 -7.58 -9.61 5.46
CA PHE A 204 -6.68 -8.55 5.94
C PHE A 204 -5.54 -8.29 4.94
N PRO A 205 -5.02 -7.05 4.83
CA PRO A 205 -3.80 -6.83 4.08
C PRO A 205 -2.64 -7.51 4.83
N MET A 206 -1.65 -8.02 4.10
CA MET A 206 -0.51 -8.74 4.68
C MET A 206 0.81 -8.13 4.22
N LEU A 207 1.75 -7.92 5.13
CA LEU A 207 3.13 -7.58 4.81
C LEU A 207 3.99 -8.85 4.91
N LYS A 208 4.37 -9.38 3.75
CA LYS A 208 5.25 -10.54 3.58
C LYS A 208 6.69 -10.06 3.49
N VAL A 209 7.58 -10.54 4.36
CA VAL A 209 9.00 -10.16 4.38
C VAL A 209 9.88 -11.38 4.26
N SER A 210 10.81 -11.36 3.30
CA SER A 210 11.85 -12.37 3.09
C SER A 210 13.14 -11.89 3.73
N TYR A 211 13.80 -12.74 4.53
CA TYR A 211 15.03 -12.40 5.24
C TYR A 211 15.94 -13.62 5.43
N TYR A 212 17.24 -13.39 5.58
CA TYR A 212 18.13 -14.40 6.17
C TYR A 212 18.23 -14.18 7.68
N PRO A 213 18.09 -15.23 8.52
CA PRO A 213 18.74 -15.24 9.81
C PRO A 213 20.27 -15.22 9.57
N ALA A 214 21.00 -14.57 10.48
CA ALA A 214 22.46 -14.60 10.51
C ALA A 214 22.94 -15.41 11.72
#